data_AF-A0A946EHT1-F1
#
_entry.id   AF-A0A946EHT1-F1
#
_cell.length_a   1.000
_cell.length_b   1.000
_cell.length_c   1.000
_cell.angle_alpha   90.00
_cell.angle_beta   90.00
_cell.angle_gamma   90.00
#
_symmetry.space_group_name_H-M   'P 1'
#
loop_
_entity.id
_entity.type
_entity.pdbx_description
1 polymer ?
#
loop_
_entity_poly.entity_id
_entity_poly.type
_entity_poly.pdbx_seq_one_letter_code
_entity_poly.pdbx_strand_id
1 'polypeptide(L)'
;MTKISAVAFDIGNVLIEWVPERYFDQVLGAERRQEFFEQVPIIDANATIDCGADFTGTLQQLALDYPHWKTEIALWQDNWLSIAGPEIPRSVRLLRALRAKGIPVLALSNFGVQPFEQAQNHYGFLNEFDQRYISGHLQIIKPDPAIYVA
;
A
#
# COMPACT_ATOMS: atom_id res chain seq x y z
N MET A 1 -16.49 18.93 -24.82
CA MET A 1 -15.78 18.30 -23.68
C MET A 1 -15.56 16.85 -24.02
N THR A 2 -14.34 16.35 -23.83
CA THR A 2 -14.01 14.92 -23.98
C THR A 2 -14.78 14.12 -22.95
N LYS A 3 -15.43 13.03 -23.38
CA LYS A 3 -16.14 12.13 -22.48
C LYS A 3 -15.13 11.29 -21.72
N ILE A 4 -15.18 11.33 -20.38
CA ILE A 4 -14.37 10.46 -19.53
C ILE A 4 -14.82 9.01 -19.76
N SER A 5 -13.88 8.14 -20.12
CA SER A 5 -14.13 6.71 -20.41
C SER A 5 -13.88 5.79 -19.22
N ALA A 6 -13.03 6.19 -18.27
CA ALA A 6 -12.73 5.47 -17.05
C ALA A 6 -12.12 6.42 -16.00
N VAL A 7 -12.10 5.99 -14.74
CA VAL A 7 -11.41 6.69 -13.65
C VAL A 7 -10.44 5.73 -12.96
N ALA A 8 -9.16 6.08 -12.95
CA ALA A 8 -8.15 5.35 -12.18
C ALA A 8 -8.03 5.92 -10.76
N PHE A 9 -8.01 5.04 -9.77
CA PHE A 9 -7.78 5.35 -8.37
C PHE A 9 -6.41 4.85 -7.94
N ASP A 10 -5.67 5.70 -7.23
CA ASP A 10 -4.67 5.19 -6.30
C ASP A 10 -5.35 4.52 -5.09
N ILE A 11 -4.62 3.72 -4.33
CA ILE A 11 -5.14 3.08 -3.12
C ILE A 11 -4.64 3.82 -1.88
N GLY A 12 -3.31 3.94 -1.70
CA GLY A 12 -2.70 4.62 -0.55
C GLY A 12 -3.02 6.12 -0.53
N ASN A 13 -3.50 6.61 0.61
CA ASN A 13 -3.97 7.98 0.85
C ASN A 13 -5.10 8.47 -0.10
N VAL A 14 -5.73 7.55 -0.84
CA VAL A 14 -6.90 7.83 -1.68
C VAL A 14 -8.10 7.01 -1.23
N LEU A 15 -7.97 5.68 -1.12
CA LEU A 15 -9.03 4.78 -0.66
C LEU A 15 -8.81 4.22 0.74
N ILE A 16 -7.55 4.02 1.13
CA ILE A 16 -7.13 3.71 2.50
C ILE A 16 -6.05 4.70 2.91
N GLU A 17 -5.93 4.99 4.20
CA GLU A 17 -4.82 5.81 4.69
C GLU A 17 -3.51 5.03 4.64
N TRP A 18 -2.42 5.74 4.36
CA TRP A 18 -1.07 5.22 4.37
C TRP A 18 -0.17 6.24 5.09
N VAL A 19 -0.12 6.10 6.41
CA VAL A 19 0.70 6.94 7.31
C VAL A 19 1.33 6.01 8.37
N PRO A 20 2.37 5.24 8.00
CA PRO A 20 2.96 4.23 8.88
C PRO A 20 3.40 4.78 10.24
N GLU A 21 3.90 6.00 10.28
CA GLU A 21 4.36 6.69 11.49
C GLU A 21 3.26 6.76 12.55
N ARG A 22 1.98 6.86 12.16
CA ARG A 22 0.87 6.93 13.11
C ARG A 22 0.72 5.63 13.89
N TYR A 23 0.86 4.48 13.24
CA TYR A 23 0.82 3.18 13.90
C TYR A 23 2.00 3.05 14.86
N PHE A 24 3.20 3.39 14.41
CA PHE A 24 4.40 3.26 15.23
C PHE A 24 4.46 4.29 16.37
N ASP A 25 3.90 5.49 16.21
CA ASP A 25 3.72 6.46 17.30
C ASP A 25 2.85 5.88 18.42
N GLN A 26 1.80 5.13 18.07
CA GLN A 26 0.90 4.51 19.05
C GLN A 26 1.55 3.34 19.80
N VAL A 27 2.38 2.55 19.11
CA VAL A 27 2.96 1.32 19.68
C VAL A 27 4.30 1.58 20.38
N LEU A 28 5.14 2.46 19.83
CA LEU A 28 6.50 2.72 20.31
C LEU A 28 6.65 4.08 21.01
N GLY A 29 5.76 5.02 20.72
CA GLY A 29 5.99 6.43 21.04
C GLY A 29 6.86 7.15 20.00
N ALA A 30 6.69 8.47 19.92
CA ALA A 30 7.26 9.28 18.84
C ALA A 30 8.80 9.26 18.77
N GLU A 31 9.49 9.26 19.91
CA GLU A 31 10.96 9.24 19.97
C GLU A 31 11.51 7.93 19.38
N ARG A 32 11.03 6.79 19.87
CA ARG A 32 11.47 5.47 19.40
C ARG A 32 11.07 5.21 17.94
N ARG A 33 9.88 5.65 17.53
CA ARG A 33 9.45 5.60 16.12
C ARG A 33 10.39 6.41 15.23
N GLN A 34 10.79 7.61 15.66
CA GLN A 34 11.73 8.43 14.90
C GLN A 34 13.07 7.73 14.74
N GLU A 35 13.67 7.24 15.83
CA GLU A 35 14.92 6.48 15.79
C GLU A 35 14.84 5.28 14.83
N PHE A 36 13.72 4.54 14.87
CA PHE A 36 13.50 3.38 14.00
C PHE A 36 13.51 3.77 12.52
N PHE A 37 12.73 4.78 12.14
CA PHE A 37 12.60 5.22 10.74
C PHE A 37 13.87 5.91 10.22
N GLU A 38 14.70 6.46 11.10
CA GLU A 38 16.00 7.05 10.75
C GLU A 38 17.10 5.99 10.57
N GLN A 39 17.07 4.93 11.38
CA GLN A 39 18.14 3.91 11.38
C GLN A 39 17.85 2.73 10.44
N VAL A 40 16.58 2.40 10.22
CA VAL A 40 16.19 1.26 9.40
C VAL A 40 15.53 1.77 8.11
N PRO A 41 16.02 1.34 6.93
CA PRO A 41 15.44 1.74 5.64
C PRO A 41 14.13 0.97 5.36
N ILE A 42 13.18 1.00 6.30
CA ILE A 42 11.92 0.24 6.23
C ILE A 42 11.01 0.74 5.11
N ILE A 43 11.03 2.06 4.82
CA ILE A 43 10.28 2.64 3.70
C ILE A 43 10.89 2.22 2.36
N ASP A 44 12.21 2.18 2.24
CA ASP A 44 12.88 1.71 1.03
C ASP A 44 12.65 0.21 0.81
N ALA A 45 12.68 -0.59 1.89
CA ALA A 45 12.30 -1.99 1.84
C ALA A 45 10.83 -2.15 1.39
N ASN A 46 9.92 -1.31 1.86
CA ASN A 46 8.54 -1.32 1.37
C ASN A 46 8.47 -0.97 -0.13
N ALA A 47 9.29 -0.03 -0.61
CA ALA A 47 9.31 0.32 -2.03
C ALA A 47 9.82 -0.83 -2.91
N THR A 48 10.76 -1.66 -2.45
CA THR A 48 11.18 -2.86 -3.19
C THR A 48 10.09 -3.92 -3.21
N ILE A 49 9.35 -4.08 -2.11
CA ILE A 49 8.17 -4.94 -2.01
C ILE A 49 7.07 -4.46 -2.97
N ASP A 50 6.82 -3.16 -3.03
CA ASP A 50 5.89 -2.56 -4.00
C ASP A 50 6.35 -2.80 -5.44
N CYS A 51 7.65 -2.98 -5.69
CA CYS A 51 8.19 -3.37 -7.00
C CYS A 51 8.20 -4.90 -7.24
N GLY A 52 7.59 -5.69 -6.34
CA GLY A 52 7.39 -7.13 -6.51
C GLY A 52 8.38 -8.02 -5.76
N ALA A 53 9.20 -7.47 -4.84
CA ALA A 53 9.99 -8.30 -3.94
C ALA A 53 9.11 -9.10 -2.97
N ASP A 54 9.62 -10.24 -2.49
CA ASP A 54 8.92 -11.07 -1.52
C ASP A 54 8.79 -10.34 -0.18
N PHE A 55 7.56 -10.13 0.29
CA PHE A 55 7.29 -9.32 1.48
C PHE A 55 7.92 -9.91 2.74
N THR A 56 7.66 -11.19 3.01
CA THR A 56 8.17 -11.87 4.21
C THR A 56 9.71 -11.96 4.18
N GLY A 57 10.29 -12.40 3.07
CA GLY A 57 11.73 -12.54 2.90
C GLY A 57 12.48 -11.21 2.97
N THR A 58 11.91 -10.13 2.40
CA THR A 58 12.51 -8.80 2.47
C THR A 58 12.60 -8.31 3.92
N LEU A 59 11.52 -8.45 4.69
CA LEU A 59 11.51 -8.03 6.10
C LEU A 59 12.37 -8.94 6.99
N GLN A 60 12.42 -10.24 6.71
CA GLN A 60 13.32 -11.15 7.41
C GLN A 60 14.79 -10.81 7.18
N GLN A 61 15.19 -10.52 5.95
CA GLN A 61 16.55 -10.09 5.65
C GLN A 61 16.86 -8.75 6.33
N LEU A 62 15.94 -7.79 6.26
CA LEU A 62 16.10 -6.50 6.93
C LEU A 62 16.28 -6.66 8.45
N ALA A 63 15.55 -7.60 9.08
CA ALA A 63 15.71 -7.91 10.49
C ALA A 63 17.05 -8.58 10.84
N LEU A 64 17.69 -9.26 9.90
CA LEU A 64 19.06 -9.78 10.07
C LEU A 64 20.10 -8.67 9.97
N ASP A 65 19.89 -7.72 9.04
CA ASP A 65 20.79 -6.59 8.83
C ASP A 65 20.71 -5.56 9.99
N TYR A 66 19.54 -5.45 10.63
CA TYR A 66 19.25 -4.53 11.73
C TYR A 66 18.75 -5.27 12.98
N PRO A 67 19.57 -6.12 13.63
CA PRO A 67 19.11 -7.00 14.70
C PRO A 67 18.60 -6.26 15.95
N HIS A 68 19.07 -5.03 16.20
CA HIS A 68 18.57 -4.18 17.29
C HIS A 68 17.11 -3.72 17.07
N TRP A 69 16.64 -3.70 15.82
CA TRP A 69 15.32 -3.23 15.41
C TRP A 69 14.39 -4.38 14.97
N LYS A 70 14.78 -5.63 15.24
CA LYS A 70 14.04 -6.82 14.80
C LYS A 70 12.58 -6.83 15.26
N THR A 71 12.30 -6.34 16.46
CA THR A 71 10.94 -6.28 17.00
C THR A 71 10.09 -5.29 16.21
N GLU A 72 10.61 -4.10 15.94
CA GLU A 72 9.94 -3.06 15.17
C GLU A 72 9.72 -3.46 13.70
N ILE A 73 10.67 -4.16 13.09
CA ILE A 73 10.51 -4.74 11.74
C ILE A 73 9.43 -5.83 11.74
N ALA A 74 9.39 -6.69 12.78
CA ALA A 74 8.32 -7.69 12.92
C ALA A 74 6.94 -7.03 13.07
N LEU A 75 6.84 -5.90 13.80
CA LEU A 75 5.59 -5.15 13.89
C LEU A 75 5.07 -4.71 12.51
N TRP A 76 5.97 -4.29 11.61
CA TRP A 76 5.61 -3.95 10.22
C TRP A 76 4.97 -5.13 9.48
N GLN A 77 5.56 -6.32 9.62
CA GLN A 77 5.05 -7.54 8.98
C GLN A 77 3.71 -7.96 9.58
N ASP A 78 3.64 -8.05 10.90
CA ASP A 78 2.53 -8.68 11.63
C ASP A 78 1.29 -7.79 11.68
N ASN A 79 1.45 -6.47 11.51
CA ASN A 79 0.38 -5.48 11.69
C ASN A 79 0.16 -4.63 10.44
N TRP A 80 0.48 -5.17 9.27
CA TRP A 80 0.35 -4.46 7.99
C TRP A 80 -1.02 -3.78 7.80
N LEU A 81 -2.13 -4.44 8.15
CA LEU A 81 -3.48 -3.87 8.01
C LEU A 81 -3.74 -2.69 8.96
N SER A 82 -3.05 -2.62 10.10
CA SER A 82 -3.10 -1.46 11.00
C SER A 82 -2.25 -0.30 10.50
N ILE A 83 -1.25 -0.57 9.67
CA ILE A 83 -0.39 0.42 9.01
C ILE A 83 -1.07 0.98 7.75
N ALA A 84 -1.65 0.09 6.94
CA ALA A 84 -2.39 0.40 5.72
C ALA A 84 -3.90 0.54 6.01
N GLY A 85 -4.25 1.58 6.76
CA GLY A 85 -5.62 1.86 7.14
C GLY A 85 -5.78 3.12 8.01
N PRO A 86 -7.03 3.48 8.34
CA PRO A 86 -8.28 2.83 7.96
C PRO A 86 -8.71 3.15 6.51
N GLU A 87 -9.87 2.65 6.09
CA GLU A 87 -10.51 3.11 4.85
C GLU A 87 -10.82 4.61 4.89
N ILE A 88 -10.91 5.25 3.71
CA ILE A 88 -11.36 6.63 3.53
C ILE A 88 -12.80 6.59 2.98
N PRO A 89 -13.83 6.69 3.84
CA PRO A 89 -15.21 6.32 3.44
C PRO A 89 -15.77 7.19 2.32
N ARG A 90 -15.37 8.48 2.27
CA ARG A 90 -15.79 9.40 1.22
C ARG A 90 -15.30 8.96 -0.17
N SER A 91 -14.11 8.40 -0.25
CA SER A 91 -13.50 7.98 -1.51
C SER A 91 -14.10 6.66 -1.99
N VAL A 92 -14.35 5.72 -1.07
CA VAL A 92 -15.05 4.46 -1.37
C VAL A 92 -16.47 4.73 -1.87
N ARG A 93 -17.19 5.69 -1.25
CA ARG A 93 -18.50 6.14 -1.76
C ARG A 93 -18.41 6.70 -3.18
N LEU A 94 -17.38 7.47 -3.50
CA LEU A 94 -17.18 8.03 -4.84
C LEU A 94 -16.90 6.92 -5.87
N LEU A 95 -16.02 5.96 -5.55
CA LEU A 95 -15.76 4.78 -6.38
C LEU A 95 -17.08 4.07 -6.75
N ARG A 96 -17.90 3.75 -5.75
CA ARG A 96 -19.20 3.09 -5.97
C ARG A 96 -20.18 3.94 -6.76
N ALA A 97 -20.19 5.26 -6.55
CA ALA A 97 -21.05 6.17 -7.31
C ALA A 97 -20.67 6.25 -8.79
N LEU A 98 -19.38 6.18 -9.13
CA LEU A 98 -18.92 6.11 -10.53
C LEU A 98 -19.34 4.80 -11.18
N ARG A 99 -19.15 3.67 -10.48
CA ARG A 99 -19.62 2.35 -10.94
C ARG A 99 -21.12 2.32 -11.20
N ALA A 100 -21.92 2.89 -10.28
CA ALA A 100 -23.37 2.98 -10.43
C ALA A 100 -23.81 3.81 -11.66
N LYS A 101 -22.95 4.71 -12.16
CA LYS A 101 -23.17 5.48 -13.40
C LYS A 101 -22.63 4.77 -14.65
N GLY A 102 -22.14 3.53 -14.51
CA GLY A 102 -21.53 2.78 -15.61
C GLY A 102 -20.17 3.34 -16.05
N ILE A 103 -19.48 4.10 -15.19
CA ILE A 103 -18.12 4.57 -15.46
C ILE A 103 -17.15 3.51 -14.90
N PRO A 104 -16.32 2.88 -15.75
CA PRO A 104 -15.29 1.95 -15.32
C PRO A 104 -14.34 2.57 -14.29
N VAL A 105 -14.01 1.81 -13.25
CA VAL A 105 -13.05 2.20 -12.22
C VAL A 105 -11.86 1.25 -12.21
N LEU A 106 -10.66 1.81 -12.26
CA LEU A 106 -9.40 1.08 -12.33
C LEU A 106 -8.60 1.33 -11.06
N ALA A 107 -7.82 0.35 -10.60
CA ALA A 107 -6.77 0.60 -9.61
C ALA A 107 -5.44 0.83 -10.32
N LEU A 108 -4.67 1.84 -9.90
CA LEU A 108 -3.28 2.05 -10.29
C LEU A 108 -2.46 2.43 -9.04
N SER A 109 -1.88 1.42 -8.39
CA SER A 109 -1.27 1.58 -7.07
C SER A 109 0.14 1.00 -7.01
N ASN A 110 1.03 1.71 -6.31
CA ASN A 110 2.20 1.06 -5.75
C ASN A 110 1.71 0.21 -4.57
N PHE A 111 1.87 -1.11 -4.65
CA PHE A 111 1.43 -2.03 -3.61
C PHE A 111 2.12 -3.39 -3.83
N GLY A 112 2.73 -3.95 -2.78
CA GLY A 112 3.29 -5.29 -2.81
C GLY A 112 2.25 -6.39 -2.99
N VAL A 113 2.68 -7.54 -3.52
CA VAL A 113 1.80 -8.69 -3.84
C VAL A 113 1.08 -9.24 -2.61
N GLN A 114 1.83 -9.71 -1.61
CA GLN A 114 1.25 -10.27 -0.37
C GLN A 114 0.50 -9.20 0.46
N PRO A 115 1.05 -7.97 0.65
CA PRO A 115 0.33 -6.89 1.30
C PRO A 115 -1.02 -6.54 0.63
N PHE A 116 -1.08 -6.55 -0.71
CA PHE A 116 -2.31 -6.27 -1.45
C PHE A 116 -3.33 -7.40 -1.27
N GLU A 117 -2.91 -8.66 -1.30
CA GLU A 117 -3.79 -9.80 -1.03
C GLU A 117 -4.42 -9.71 0.37
N GLN A 118 -3.62 -9.39 1.40
CA GLN A 118 -4.13 -9.14 2.76
C GLN A 118 -5.16 -8.01 2.78
N ALA A 119 -4.84 -6.88 2.12
CA ALA A 119 -5.73 -5.74 2.03
C ALA A 119 -7.04 -6.08 1.31
N GLN A 120 -7.01 -6.88 0.23
CA GLN A 120 -8.21 -7.31 -0.49
C GLN A 120 -9.15 -8.19 0.35
N ASN A 121 -8.58 -9.04 1.19
CA ASN A 121 -9.34 -9.91 2.09
C ASN A 121 -10.01 -9.10 3.22
N HIS A 122 -9.41 -7.99 3.62
CA HIS A 122 -9.93 -7.10 4.67
C HIS A 122 -10.91 -6.04 4.11
N TYR A 123 -10.50 -5.32 3.08
CA TYR A 123 -11.25 -4.24 2.45
C TYR A 123 -11.98 -4.75 1.21
N GLY A 124 -13.22 -5.22 1.40
CA GLY A 124 -14.01 -5.83 0.31
C GLY A 124 -14.16 -4.97 -0.95
N PHE A 125 -14.11 -3.64 -0.82
CA PHE A 125 -14.17 -2.73 -1.97
C PHE A 125 -12.95 -2.81 -2.90
N LEU A 126 -11.81 -3.36 -2.46
CA LEU A 126 -10.65 -3.56 -3.34
C LEU A 126 -10.90 -4.66 -4.40
N ASN A 127 -11.97 -5.46 -4.23
CA ASN A 127 -12.43 -6.42 -5.23
C ASN A 127 -13.44 -5.82 -6.22
N GLU A 128 -13.75 -4.52 -6.10
CA GLU A 128 -14.76 -3.84 -6.92
C GLU A 128 -14.22 -3.21 -8.22
N PHE A 129 -12.90 -3.20 -8.43
CA PHE A 129 -12.31 -2.62 -9.63
C PHE A 129 -12.57 -3.46 -10.89
N ASP A 130 -12.79 -2.79 -12.01
CA ASP A 130 -12.96 -3.44 -13.32
C ASP A 130 -11.61 -3.97 -13.84
N GLN A 131 -10.52 -3.28 -13.54
CA GLN A 131 -9.14 -3.72 -13.79
C GLN A 131 -8.21 -3.19 -12.70
N ARG A 132 -7.18 -3.97 -12.36
CA ARG A 132 -6.20 -3.64 -11.31
C ARG A 132 -4.79 -3.65 -11.88
N TYR A 133 -4.13 -2.49 -11.81
CA TYR A 133 -2.72 -2.30 -12.14
C TYR A 133 -1.95 -2.12 -10.83
N ILE A 134 -1.48 -3.23 -10.28
CA ILE A 134 -0.79 -3.28 -8.99
C ILE A 134 0.70 -3.48 -9.26
N SER A 135 1.53 -2.53 -8.82
CA SER A 135 2.95 -2.51 -9.15
C SER A 135 3.68 -3.80 -8.77
N GLY A 136 3.33 -4.43 -7.64
CA GLY A 136 3.97 -5.67 -7.21
C GLY A 136 3.73 -6.82 -8.18
N HIS A 137 2.55 -6.86 -8.83
CA HIS A 137 2.25 -7.84 -9.87
C HIS A 137 2.90 -7.49 -11.21
N LEU A 138 3.06 -6.19 -11.50
CA LEU A 138 3.62 -5.70 -12.77
C LEU A 138 5.15 -5.58 -12.74
N GLN A 139 5.76 -5.60 -11.56
CA GLN A 139 7.18 -5.32 -11.31
C GLN A 139 7.65 -3.96 -11.87
N ILE A 140 6.74 -2.99 -11.91
CA ILE A 140 6.96 -1.61 -12.35
C ILE A 140 6.19 -0.70 -11.40
N ILE A 141 6.84 0.36 -10.87
CA ILE A 141 6.24 1.29 -9.90
C ILE A 141 5.99 2.66 -10.53
N LYS A 142 4.98 3.39 -10.04
CA LYS A 142 4.86 4.83 -10.28
C LYS A 142 6.08 5.55 -9.67
N PRO A 143 6.60 6.62 -10.30
CA PRO A 143 6.07 7.31 -11.49
C PRO A 143 6.67 6.83 -12.82
N ASP A 144 7.20 5.60 -12.92
CA ASP A 144 7.75 5.09 -14.19
C ASP A 144 6.68 5.15 -15.30
N PRO A 145 6.95 5.80 -16.44
CA PRO A 145 6.01 5.87 -17.57
C PRO A 145 5.49 4.51 -18.05
N ALA A 146 6.29 3.45 -17.91
CA ALA A 146 5.94 2.11 -18.35
C ALA A 146 4.68 1.55 -17.66
N ILE A 147 4.39 1.96 -16.40
CA ILE A 147 3.19 1.49 -15.69
C ILE A 147 1.89 2.07 -16.28
N TYR A 148 1.96 3.23 -16.96
CA TYR A 148 0.80 3.90 -17.54
C TYR A 148 0.44 3.39 -18.94
N VAL A 149 1.31 2.57 -19.55
CA VAL A 149 1.12 1.96 -20.87
C VAL A 149 0.94 0.44 -20.80
N ALA A 150 0.85 -0.12 -19.59
CA ALA A 150 0.66 -1.54 -19.30
C ALA A 150 -0.77 -2.04 -19.60
#